data_AF-A0A9E5EFA4-F1
#
_entry.id   AF-A0A9E5EFA4-F1
#
_cell.length_a   1.000
_cell.length_b   1.000
_cell.length_c   1.000
_cell.angle_alpha   90.00
_cell.angle_beta   90.00
_cell.angle_gamma   90.00
#
_symmetry.space_group_name_H-M   'P 1'
#
loop_
_entity.id
_entity.type
_entity.pdbx_description
1 polymer ?
#
loop_
_entity_poly.entity_id
_entity_poly.type
_entity_poly.pdbx_seq_one_letter_code
_entity_poly.pdbx_strand_id
1 'polypeptide(L)'
;MRGELVFGGRTDHLINYLHRDDAANAILAACLSGPIGARIYNITDGHPVRKDELIQWTAKKLGKGEPIFDINAPAGPRMQRGGRTQPSRFIENGRALSELGWRPRFSSIFEGLSEIMDTLV
;
A
#
# COMPACT_ATOMS: atom_id res chain seq x y z
N MET A 1 -11.30 6.45 28.17
CA MET A 1 -11.93 6.01 26.90
C MET A 1 -11.12 6.64 25.77
N ARG A 2 -10.12 5.93 25.21
CA ARG A 2 -9.35 6.45 24.07
C ARG A 2 -10.19 6.22 22.82
N GLY A 3 -10.46 7.30 22.09
CA GLY A 3 -11.40 7.28 20.96
C GLY A 3 -10.93 6.36 19.84
N GLU A 4 -11.88 5.69 19.19
CA GLU A 4 -11.71 4.75 18.07
C GLU A 4 -10.98 5.35 16.83
N LEU A 5 -10.62 6.64 16.88
CA LEU A 5 -10.03 7.43 15.81
C LEU A 5 -8.64 8.02 16.15
N VAL A 6 -8.02 7.62 17.27
CA VAL A 6 -6.65 8.08 17.62
C VAL A 6 -5.60 7.12 17.07
N PHE A 7 -4.75 7.62 16.20
CA PHE A 7 -3.69 6.86 15.55
C PHE A 7 -2.30 7.25 16.07
N GLY A 8 -1.65 6.27 16.69
CA GLY A 8 -0.34 6.43 17.33
C GLY A 8 0.87 6.27 16.41
N GLY A 9 1.95 6.96 16.78
CA GLY A 9 3.26 6.89 16.15
C GLY A 9 3.39 7.63 14.82
N ARG A 10 4.52 7.43 14.14
CA ARG A 10 4.83 8.13 12.89
C ARG A 10 3.91 7.72 11.73
N THR A 11 3.31 8.70 11.05
CA THR A 11 2.35 8.49 9.94
C THR A 11 2.77 9.12 8.60
N ASP A 12 3.85 9.88 8.59
CA ASP A 12 4.34 10.62 7.42
C ASP A 12 5.18 9.79 6.43
N HIS A 13 5.46 8.54 6.76
CA HIS A 13 6.29 7.67 5.93
C HIS A 13 5.49 7.07 4.77
N LEU A 14 6.19 6.92 3.65
CA LEU A 14 5.62 6.36 2.43
C LEU A 14 5.57 4.83 2.51
N ILE A 15 4.43 4.29 2.13
CA ILE A 15 4.15 2.86 2.04
C ILE A 15 3.73 2.55 0.61
N ASN A 16 4.32 1.50 0.04
CA ASN A 16 3.94 1.00 -1.28
C ASN A 16 2.92 -0.11 -1.06
N TYR A 17 1.78 0.00 -1.72
CA TYR A 17 0.75 -1.02 -1.71
C TYR A 17 0.64 -1.64 -3.12
N LEU A 18 0.02 -2.80 -3.18
CA LEU A 18 -0.24 -3.48 -4.43
C LEU A 18 -1.50 -4.30 -4.25
N HIS A 19 -2.42 -4.19 -5.21
CA HIS A 19 -3.62 -5.01 -5.20
C HIS A 19 -3.25 -6.49 -5.39
N ARG A 20 -3.95 -7.40 -4.71
CA ARG A 20 -3.64 -8.85 -4.74
C ARG A 20 -3.69 -9.42 -6.17
N ASP A 21 -4.66 -8.97 -6.97
CA ASP A 21 -4.85 -9.46 -8.33
C ASP A 21 -3.74 -8.93 -9.25
N ASP A 22 -3.23 -7.72 -8.99
CA ASP A 22 -2.10 -7.16 -9.71
C ASP A 22 -0.80 -7.90 -9.38
N ALA A 23 -0.62 -8.32 -8.12
CA ALA A 23 0.48 -9.19 -7.73
C ALA A 23 0.42 -10.55 -8.43
N ALA A 24 -0.76 -11.18 -8.49
CA ALA A 24 -0.95 -12.45 -9.20
C ALA A 24 -0.69 -12.31 -10.71
N ASN A 25 -1.22 -11.26 -11.33
CA ASN A 25 -1.01 -10.98 -12.75
C ASN A 25 0.45 -10.66 -13.07
N ALA A 26 1.20 -10.04 -12.16
CA ALA A 26 2.64 -9.81 -12.33
C ALA A 26 3.43 -11.12 -12.37
N ILE A 27 3.08 -12.08 -11.51
CA ILE A 27 3.68 -13.41 -11.51
C ILE A 27 3.39 -14.12 -12.83
N LEU A 28 2.13 -14.09 -13.28
CA LEU A 28 1.75 -14.69 -14.56
C LEU A 28 2.48 -14.03 -15.74
N ALA A 29 2.59 -12.71 -15.76
CA ALA A 29 3.34 -11.99 -16.79
C ALA A 29 4.83 -12.38 -16.81
N ALA A 30 5.44 -12.55 -15.63
CA ALA A 30 6.83 -13.03 -15.53
C ALA A 30 6.99 -14.47 -16.05
N CYS A 31 6.04 -15.36 -15.78
CA CYS A 31 6.07 -16.74 -16.26
C CYS A 31 5.84 -16.86 -17.78
N LEU A 32 4.97 -16.04 -18.34
CA LEU A 32 4.53 -16.16 -19.74
C LEU A 32 5.38 -15.34 -20.71
N SER A 33 5.86 -14.17 -20.26
CA SER A 33 6.56 -13.19 -21.11
C SER A 33 8.00 -12.92 -20.67
N GLY A 34 8.43 -13.51 -19.55
CA GLY A 34 9.78 -13.32 -19.03
C GLY A 34 10.86 -13.80 -20.00
N PRO A 35 11.99 -13.08 -20.14
CA PRO A 35 13.09 -13.51 -20.98
C PRO A 35 13.78 -14.76 -20.40
N ILE A 36 14.53 -15.47 -21.24
CA ILE A 36 15.33 -16.62 -20.81
C ILE A 36 16.39 -16.17 -19.79
N GLY A 37 16.46 -16.87 -18.66
CA GLY A 37 17.44 -16.68 -17.60
C GLY A 37 16.88 -15.97 -16.36
N ALA A 38 17.68 -15.93 -15.30
CA ALA A 38 17.26 -15.32 -14.04
C ALA A 38 17.07 -13.81 -14.18
N ARG A 39 15.93 -13.31 -13.69
CA ARG A 39 15.59 -11.89 -13.64
C ARG A 39 14.88 -11.55 -12.34
N ILE A 40 15.03 -10.30 -11.91
CA ILE A 40 14.37 -9.74 -10.73
C ILE A 40 13.56 -8.53 -11.19
N TYR A 41 12.29 -8.51 -10.78
CA TYR A 41 11.35 -7.44 -11.06
C TYR A 41 10.81 -6.91 -9.73
N ASN A 42 10.82 -5.59 -9.60
CA ASN A 42 10.06 -4.91 -8.55
C ASN A 42 8.64 -4.69 -9.07
N ILE A 43 7.65 -5.04 -8.26
CA ILE A 43 6.24 -4.88 -8.61
C ILE A 43 5.61 -3.89 -7.62
N THR A 44 4.98 -2.85 -8.16
CA THR A 44 4.27 -1.81 -7.42
C THR A 44 3.25 -1.14 -8.34
N ASP A 45 2.22 -0.53 -7.77
CA ASP A 45 1.28 0.34 -8.49
C ASP A 45 1.91 1.69 -8.90
N GLY A 46 3.09 2.01 -8.37
CA GLY A 46 3.83 3.26 -8.65
C GLY A 46 3.36 4.46 -7.82
N HIS A 47 2.41 4.27 -6.90
CA HIS A 47 1.76 5.35 -6.15
C HIS A 47 1.90 5.10 -4.63
N PRO A 48 3.11 5.26 -4.07
CA PRO A 48 3.29 5.18 -2.64
C PRO A 48 2.51 6.29 -1.92
N VAL A 49 1.82 5.93 -0.84
CA VAL A 49 1.01 6.87 -0.06
C VAL A 49 1.54 6.99 1.36
N ARG A 50 1.23 8.11 2.01
CA ARG A 50 1.49 8.26 3.44
C ARG A 50 0.44 7.49 4.24
N LYS A 51 0.83 7.05 5.43
CA LYS A 51 -0.08 6.31 6.32
C LYS A 51 -1.26 7.19 6.78
N ASP A 52 -1.02 8.47 7.04
CA ASP A 52 -2.11 9.40 7.41
C ASP A 52 -3.10 9.64 6.27
N GLU A 53 -2.61 9.82 5.05
CA GLU A 53 -3.43 9.95 3.85
C GLU A 53 -4.38 8.74 3.68
N LEU A 54 -3.84 7.53 3.84
CA LEU A 54 -4.64 6.31 3.79
C LEU A 54 -5.72 6.27 4.89
N ILE A 55 -5.37 6.65 6.12
CA ILE A 55 -6.30 6.67 7.26
C ILE A 55 -7.41 7.70 7.04
N GLN A 56 -7.06 8.91 6.61
CA GLN A 56 -8.01 9.97 6.31
C GLN A 56 -8.98 9.57 5.20
N TRP A 57 -8.46 9.03 4.09
CA TRP A 57 -9.29 8.54 3.00
C TRP A 57 -10.23 7.42 3.44
N THR A 58 -9.73 6.46 4.21
CA THR A 58 -10.53 5.34 4.72
C THR A 58 -11.63 5.81 5.67
N ALA A 59 -11.31 6.70 6.61
CA ALA A 59 -12.30 7.27 7.52
C ALA A 59 -13.41 8.00 6.76
N LYS A 60 -13.05 8.80 5.75
CA LYS A 60 -14.00 9.49 4.88
C LYS A 60 -14.89 8.51 4.11
N LYS A 61 -14.30 7.50 3.45
CA LYS A 61 -15.06 6.50 2.65
C LYS A 61 -16.02 5.68 3.52
N LEU A 62 -15.68 5.42 4.78
CA LEU A 62 -16.53 4.70 5.75
C LEU A 62 -17.49 5.60 6.55
N GLY A 63 -17.54 6.91 6.28
CA GLY A 63 -18.38 7.86 7.03
C GLY A 63 -18.01 7.97 8.51
N LYS A 64 -16.74 7.77 8.86
CA LYS A 64 -16.22 7.93 10.22
C LYS A 64 -15.78 9.39 10.46
N GLY A 65 -15.62 9.75 11.73
CA GLY A 65 -15.13 11.08 12.12
C GLY A 65 -13.67 11.32 11.72
N GLU A 66 -13.23 12.57 11.85
CA GLU A 66 -11.86 12.98 11.52
C GLU A 66 -10.83 12.23 12.39
N PRO A 67 -9.84 11.55 11.78
CA PRO A 67 -8.75 10.91 12.50
C PRO A 67 -7.90 11.90 13.29
N ILE A 68 -7.46 11.49 14.48
CA ILE A 68 -6.51 12.25 15.30
C ILE A 68 -5.17 11.53 15.27
N PHE A 69 -4.11 12.24 14.88
CA PHE A 69 -2.75 11.72 14.87
C PHE A 69 -1.99 12.19 16.11
N ASP A 70 -1.59 11.25 16.96
CA ASP A 70 -0.87 11.53 18.21
C ASP A 70 0.41 10.70 18.26
N ILE A 71 1.57 11.36 18.16
CA ILE A 71 2.87 10.70 18.19
C ILE A 71 3.13 9.96 19.52
N ASN A 72 2.51 10.40 20.61
CA ASN A 72 2.66 9.81 21.94
C ASN A 72 1.66 8.68 22.20
N ALA A 73 0.64 8.53 21.35
CA ALA A 73 -0.27 7.40 21.45
C ALA A 73 0.44 6.10 21.02
N PRO A 74 0.06 4.94 21.60
CA PRO A 74 0.64 3.67 21.24
C PRO A 74 0.52 3.42 19.75
N ALA A 75 1.67 3.24 19.10
CA ALA A 75 1.70 2.79 17.73
C ALA A 75 1.18 1.35 17.61
N GLY A 76 0.69 0.99 16.42
CA GLY A 76 0.19 -0.36 16.16
C GLY A 76 1.21 -1.47 16.49
N PRO A 77 0.76 -2.72 16.65
CA PRO A 77 1.50 -3.81 17.30
C PRO A 77 2.90 -4.12 16.72
N ARG A 78 3.19 -3.71 15.47
CA ARG A 78 4.53 -3.86 14.86
C ARG A 78 5.58 -2.90 15.45
N MET A 79 5.20 -1.69 15.85
CA MET A 79 6.15 -0.69 16.35
C MET A 79 6.63 -1.02 17.77
N GLN A 80 5.78 -1.69 18.56
CA GLN A 80 6.10 -2.14 19.92
C GLN A 80 7.22 -3.20 19.96
N ARG A 81 7.50 -3.90 18.85
CA ARG A 81 8.42 -5.05 18.83
C ARG A 81 9.83 -4.77 18.34
N GLY A 82 10.14 -3.58 17.81
CA GLY A 82 11.41 -3.41 17.10
C GLY A 82 12.07 -2.04 17.09
N GLY A 83 11.42 -0.97 17.57
CA GLY A 83 12.03 0.37 17.68
C GLY A 83 12.54 1.01 16.38
N ARG A 84 12.48 0.31 15.24
CA ARG A 84 12.98 0.79 13.95
C ARG A 84 11.87 1.51 13.21
N THR A 85 12.07 2.80 13.01
CA THR A 85 11.26 3.61 12.13
C THR A 85 11.34 3.07 10.70
N GLN A 86 10.19 2.71 10.11
CA GLN A 86 10.16 2.23 8.72
C GLN A 86 10.51 3.39 7.78
N PRO A 87 11.60 3.31 6.99
CA PRO A 87 11.99 4.40 6.10
C PRO A 87 10.98 4.52 4.94
N SER A 88 10.79 5.74 4.43
CA SER A 88 10.06 5.95 3.19
C SER A 88 10.81 5.28 2.04
N ARG A 89 10.07 4.58 1.17
CA ARG A 89 10.64 3.96 -0.04
C ARG A 89 9.81 4.36 -1.24
N PHE A 90 10.50 4.68 -2.33
CA PHE A 90 9.93 4.70 -3.67
C PHE A 90 10.42 3.45 -4.40
N ILE A 91 9.49 2.70 -4.96
CA ILE A 91 9.80 1.50 -5.74
C ILE A 91 9.57 1.82 -7.21
N GLU A 92 10.57 1.54 -8.03
CA GLU A 92 10.48 1.64 -9.49
C GLU A 92 10.05 0.28 -10.06
N ASN A 93 9.16 0.29 -11.06
CA ASN A 93 8.62 -0.92 -11.71
C ASN A 93 8.85 -0.96 -13.23
N GLY A 94 9.60 -0.01 -13.79
CA GLY A 94 9.74 0.19 -15.23
C GLY A 94 10.30 -1.03 -15.95
N ARG A 95 11.14 -1.84 -15.29
CA ARG A 95 11.55 -3.13 -15.87
C ARG A 95 10.39 -4.10 -16.07
N ALA A 96 9.48 -4.22 -15.11
CA ALA A 96 8.28 -5.05 -15.26
C ALA A 96 7.36 -4.48 -16.34
N LEU A 97 7.27 -3.14 -16.43
CA LEU A 97 6.50 -2.46 -17.45
C LEU A 97 7.04 -2.72 -18.87
N SER A 98 8.36 -2.68 -19.05
CA SER A 98 8.99 -2.77 -20.37
C SER A 98 9.21 -4.21 -20.83
N GLU A 99 9.73 -5.08 -19.98
CA GLU A 99 10.11 -6.44 -20.36
C GLU A 99 8.95 -7.43 -20.29
N LEU A 100 8.06 -7.29 -19.30
CA LEU A 100 6.93 -8.21 -19.13
C LEU A 100 5.65 -7.73 -19.80
N GLY A 101 5.61 -6.46 -20.22
CA GLY A 101 4.37 -5.79 -20.64
C GLY A 101 3.33 -5.65 -19.53
N TRP A 102 3.69 -5.96 -18.28
CA TRP A 102 2.77 -5.92 -17.15
C TRP A 102 2.35 -4.48 -16.83
N ARG A 103 1.08 -4.28 -16.47
CA ARG A 103 0.53 -3.01 -16.00
C ARG A 103 -0.42 -3.30 -14.83
N PRO A 104 -0.39 -2.53 -13.73
CA PRO A 104 -1.38 -2.69 -12.67
C PRO A 104 -2.76 -2.30 -13.20
N ARG A 105 -3.77 -3.11 -12.88
CA ARG A 105 -5.18 -2.80 -13.12
C ARG A 105 -5.67 -1.74 -12.14
N PHE A 106 -5.18 -1.77 -10.90
CA PHE A 106 -5.49 -0.78 -9.88
C PHE A 106 -4.28 0.12 -9.70
N SER A 107 -4.40 1.35 -10.20
CA SER A 107 -3.30 2.30 -10.26
C SER A 107 -3.03 3.01 -8.93
N SER A 108 -3.83 2.74 -7.90
CA SER A 108 -3.56 3.20 -6.54
C SER A 108 -4.21 2.29 -5.51
N ILE A 109 -3.73 2.37 -4.27
CA ILE A 109 -4.41 1.76 -3.12
C ILE A 109 -5.87 2.20 -2.99
N PHE A 110 -6.22 3.44 -3.34
CA PHE A 110 -7.58 3.95 -3.18
C PHE A 110 -8.56 3.31 -4.16
N GLU A 111 -8.11 3.06 -5.39
CA GLU A 111 -8.88 2.29 -6.39
C GLU A 111 -9.09 0.85 -5.91
N GLY A 112 -8.00 0.18 -5.51
CA GLY A 112 -8.06 -1.20 -5.03
C GLY A 112 -8.92 -1.36 -3.77
N LEU A 113 -8.81 -0.45 -2.81
CA LEU A 113 -9.64 -0.48 -1.61
C LEU A 113 -11.10 -0.15 -1.90
N SER A 114 -11.39 0.73 -2.86
CA SER A 114 -12.77 1.00 -3.25
C SER A 114 -13.44 -0.26 -3.80
N GLU A 115 -12.76 -0.99 -4.69
CA GLU A 115 -13.25 -2.26 -5.23
C GLU A 115 -13.56 -3.29 -4.14
N ILE A 116 -12.66 -3.45 -3.17
CA ILE A 116 -12.84 -4.39 -2.07
C ILE A 116 -14.01 -3.95 -1.17
N MET A 117 -14.11 -2.67 -0.83
CA MET A 117 -15.14 -2.17 0.07
C MET A 117 -16.53 -2.16 -0.57
N ASP A 118 -16.62 -1.89 -1.87
CA ASP A 118 -17.89 -1.90 -2.59
C ASP A 118 -18.44 -3.35 -2.71
N THR A 119 -17.61 -4.38 -2.53
CA THR A 119 -18.02 -5.80 -2.46
C THR A 119 -18.57 -6.20 -1.07
N LEU A 120 -18.35 -5.37 -0.04
CA LEU A 120 -18.78 -5.64 1.34
C LEU A 120 -20.15 -5.01 1.69
N VAL A 121 -20.74 -4.26 0.76
CA VAL A 121 -22.06 -3.61 0.88
C VAL A 121 -23.06 -4.31 -0.03
#